data_AF-A0A927XDA2-F1
#
_entry.id   AF-A0A927XDA2-F1
#
_cell.length_a   1.000
_cell.length_b   1.000
_cell.length_c   1.000
_cell.angle_alpha   90.00
_cell.angle_beta   90.00
_cell.angle_gamma   90.00
#
_symmetry.space_group_name_H-M   'P 1'
#
loop_
_entity.id
_entity.type
_entity.pdbx_description
1 polymer ?
#
loop_
_entity_poly.entity_id
_entity_poly.type
_entity_poly.pdbx_seq_one_letter_code
_entity_poly.pdbx_strand_id
1 'polypeptide(L)'
;MKNKKLKIIALSILLVTLIGAATYAYFELESEATNKTETKVQTSTFDIETSLTNLDGINAKDIPLINEEEIDTKAVTLDFDVKSLARTKLPGKFNIYLKDVEITNNFISEYFKWQLVMDGNVIGSGDFSDINTKGTPDSNKTNTNSKSYFSNYYIKQGINFNGFNKSNLSLKIYLLNAEVNQNSLLNGNLKAKVAVEAYQSDSLAYSEEVLHGADPVLTDDLVPVLIESNGTVKKADVNSEWYNYENKQWANAVILVSSPSQTYEAGDTIAESDIESYFVWIPKYSYKLFHTNQDSTVISG
;
A
#
# COMPACT_ATOMS: atom_id res chain seq x y z
N MET A 1 9.46 -61.33 46.53
CA MET A 1 8.42 -60.86 45.58
C MET A 1 8.20 -59.36 45.74
N LYS A 2 8.75 -58.55 44.84
CA LYS A 2 8.28 -57.19 44.54
C LYS A 2 8.62 -56.93 43.07
N ASN A 3 7.61 -57.02 42.21
CA ASN A 3 7.76 -56.92 40.77
C ASN A 3 7.71 -55.45 40.32
N LYS A 4 8.72 -55.09 39.52
CA LYS A 4 8.81 -54.15 38.37
C LYS A 4 7.55 -53.30 38.06
N LYS A 5 7.65 -52.06 37.56
CA LYS A 5 8.22 -51.72 36.25
C LYS A 5 8.51 -50.22 36.12
N LEU A 6 9.72 -49.93 35.63
CA LEU A 6 10.16 -48.70 34.97
C LEU A 6 9.30 -48.49 33.69
N LYS A 7 8.67 -47.33 33.53
CA LYS A 7 8.02 -46.94 32.26
C LYS A 7 8.91 -45.91 31.55
N ILE A 8 9.67 -46.40 30.58
CA ILE A 8 10.22 -45.60 29.49
C ILE A 8 9.05 -45.36 28.52
N ILE A 9 8.72 -44.10 28.23
CA ILE A 9 7.79 -43.75 27.15
C ILE A 9 8.64 -43.12 26.05
N ALA A 10 8.77 -43.85 24.96
CA ALA A 10 9.36 -43.40 23.72
C ALA A 10 8.27 -42.81 22.81
N LEU A 11 8.60 -41.65 22.24
CA LEU A 11 8.36 -41.19 20.87
C LEU A 11 6.93 -41.16 20.30
N SER A 12 6.51 -39.95 19.92
CA SER A 12 5.88 -39.71 18.60
C SER A 12 6.06 -38.23 18.21
N ILE A 13 7.08 -37.95 17.40
CA ILE A 13 7.19 -36.70 16.64
C ILE A 13 6.16 -36.81 15.51
N LEU A 14 5.04 -36.11 15.64
CA LEU A 14 4.07 -35.97 14.57
C LEU A 14 4.54 -34.86 13.64
N LEU A 15 5.20 -35.25 12.55
CA LEU A 15 5.48 -34.37 11.41
C LEU A 15 4.14 -34.14 10.68
N VAL A 16 3.41 -33.10 11.04
CA VAL A 16 2.23 -32.66 10.27
C VAL A 16 2.72 -31.80 9.12
N THR A 17 2.80 -32.40 7.94
CA THR A 17 2.84 -31.69 6.65
C THR A 17 1.49 -30.99 6.49
N LEU A 18 1.43 -29.73 6.93
CA LEU A 18 0.24 -28.89 6.81
C LEU A 18 0.19 -28.26 5.42
N ILE A 19 -0.32 -29.05 4.49
CA ILE A 19 -0.73 -28.61 3.16
C ILE A 19 -2.06 -27.86 3.32
N GLY A 20 -2.03 -26.55 3.10
CA GLY A 20 -3.08 -25.81 2.39
C GLY A 20 -4.42 -25.45 3.07
N ALA A 21 -4.70 -25.78 4.33
CA ALA A 21 -6.05 -25.53 4.89
C ALA A 21 -6.14 -24.93 6.31
N ALA A 22 -5.03 -24.67 7.02
CA ALA A 22 -5.10 -24.08 8.37
C ALA A 22 -5.37 -22.56 8.41
N THR A 23 -5.46 -21.90 7.26
CA THR A 23 -5.45 -20.43 7.16
C THR A 23 -6.74 -19.75 7.65
N TYR A 24 -7.83 -20.49 7.88
CA TYR A 24 -9.12 -19.88 8.24
C TYR A 24 -9.53 -20.02 9.72
N ALA A 25 -8.90 -20.88 10.51
CA ALA A 25 -9.41 -21.23 11.85
C ALA A 25 -8.62 -20.65 13.04
N TYR A 26 -7.44 -20.05 12.85
CA TYR A 26 -6.56 -19.66 13.96
C TYR A 26 -6.54 -18.17 14.32
N PHE A 27 -7.42 -17.33 13.76
CA PHE A 27 -7.38 -15.88 14.01
C PHE A 27 -8.70 -15.27 14.50
N GLU A 28 -9.60 -16.09 15.02
CA GLU A 28 -10.73 -15.62 15.83
C GLU A 28 -10.39 -15.86 17.31
N LEU A 29 -9.33 -15.19 17.80
CA LEU A 29 -9.01 -15.16 19.23
C LEU A 29 -9.47 -13.81 19.80
N GLU A 30 -10.77 -13.78 20.07
CA GLU A 30 -11.47 -13.05 21.13
C GLU A 30 -10.68 -11.89 21.78
N SER A 31 -10.83 -10.69 21.24
CA SER A 31 -10.34 -9.46 21.86
C SER A 31 -11.39 -8.87 22.81
N GLU A 32 -11.38 -9.25 24.08
CA GLU A 32 -12.05 -8.50 25.17
C GLU A 32 -11.28 -7.19 25.54
N ALA A 33 -10.74 -6.49 24.54
CA ALA A 33 -10.11 -5.18 24.74
C ALA A 33 -10.75 -4.17 23.78
N THR A 34 -11.71 -3.42 24.32
CA THR A 34 -12.39 -2.29 23.69
C THR A 34 -11.39 -1.36 22.98
N ASN A 35 -11.58 -1.15 21.67
CA ASN A 35 -10.95 -0.11 20.83
C ASN A 35 -9.49 -0.27 20.35
N LYS A 36 -8.99 -1.48 20.11
CA LYS A 36 -7.66 -1.66 19.48
C LYS A 36 -7.74 -1.86 17.96
N THR A 37 -6.80 -1.28 17.23
CA THR A 37 -6.53 -1.50 15.79
C THR A 37 -6.15 -2.96 15.50
N GLU A 38 -6.42 -3.43 14.28
CA GLU A 38 -6.23 -4.83 13.86
C GLU A 38 -5.36 -4.91 12.59
N THR A 39 -4.46 -5.90 12.55
CA THR A 39 -3.73 -6.28 11.33
C THR A 39 -4.38 -7.55 10.77
N LYS A 40 -4.70 -7.58 9.48
CA LYS A 40 -5.13 -8.82 8.81
C LYS A 40 -4.13 -9.25 7.74
N VAL A 41 -3.88 -10.56 7.76
CA VAL A 41 -3.44 -11.47 6.67
C VAL A 41 -2.02 -12.03 6.82
N GLN A 42 -1.99 -13.35 7.07
CA GLN A 42 -0.93 -14.26 6.65
C GLN A 42 -1.33 -14.88 5.30
N THR A 43 -0.53 -14.71 4.24
CA THR A 43 -0.63 -15.53 3.02
C THR A 43 0.61 -16.43 2.91
N SER A 44 0.58 -17.45 2.04
CA SER A 44 1.75 -18.33 1.86
C SER A 44 2.97 -17.64 1.20
N THR A 45 2.83 -16.42 0.65
CA THR A 45 3.81 -15.81 -0.26
C THR A 45 4.05 -14.30 -0.05
N PHE A 46 3.14 -13.58 0.60
CA PHE A 46 3.25 -12.15 0.92
C PHE A 46 2.67 -11.87 2.30
N ASP A 47 3.53 -11.43 3.22
CA ASP A 47 3.14 -11.09 4.57
C ASP A 47 3.69 -9.71 4.97
N ILE A 48 2.87 -8.97 5.71
CA ILE A 48 3.24 -7.69 6.29
C ILE A 48 3.17 -7.74 7.81
N GLU A 49 3.94 -6.86 8.45
CA GLU A 49 3.83 -6.47 9.84
C GLU A 49 3.46 -5.00 9.90
N THR A 50 2.68 -4.60 10.90
CA THR A 50 2.36 -3.19 11.14
C THR A 50 2.56 -2.82 12.60
N SER A 51 2.93 -1.57 12.85
CA SER A 51 2.97 -1.02 14.21
C SER A 51 1.59 -0.61 14.74
N LEU A 52 0.51 -0.91 14.00
CA LEU A 52 -0.85 -0.64 14.48
C LEU A 52 -1.16 -1.44 15.74
N THR A 53 -0.62 -2.65 15.92
CA THR A 53 -0.98 -3.54 17.04
C THR A 53 -0.94 -2.84 18.40
N ASN A 54 -2.09 -2.78 19.10
CA ASN A 54 -2.29 -2.09 20.38
C ASN A 54 -2.24 -0.56 20.37
N LEU A 55 -2.25 0.10 19.19
CA LEU A 55 -2.50 1.53 19.13
C LEU A 55 -3.97 1.84 19.38
N ASP A 56 -4.20 2.98 20.04
CA ASP A 56 -5.52 3.57 20.09
C ASP A 56 -5.96 3.95 18.68
N GLY A 57 -7.24 3.74 18.37
CA GLY A 57 -7.83 4.22 17.13
C GLY A 57 -7.76 5.75 17.00
N ILE A 58 -8.11 6.25 15.82
CA ILE A 58 -8.24 7.68 15.60
C ILE A 58 -9.46 8.21 16.36
N ASN A 59 -9.27 9.31 17.09
CA ASN A 59 -10.31 9.96 17.88
C ASN A 59 -10.24 11.47 17.66
N ALA A 60 -10.98 11.96 16.67
CA ALA A 60 -11.10 13.38 16.37
C ALA A 60 -12.38 13.90 17.02
N LYS A 61 -12.26 14.44 18.23
CA LYS A 61 -13.37 14.98 19.01
C LYS A 61 -13.16 16.47 19.26
N ASP A 62 -14.19 17.28 19.00
CA ASP A 62 -14.19 18.72 19.31
C ASP A 62 -12.98 19.45 18.69
N ILE A 63 -12.53 19.01 17.51
CA ILE A 63 -11.33 19.54 16.84
C ILE A 63 -11.58 20.96 16.29
N PRO A 64 -10.58 21.85 16.32
CA PRO A 64 -10.73 23.21 15.79
C PRO A 64 -10.70 23.23 14.26
N LEU A 65 -11.22 24.33 13.69
CA LEU A 65 -10.93 24.71 12.31
C LEU A 65 -9.45 25.08 12.19
N ILE A 66 -8.79 24.56 11.16
CA ILE A 66 -7.40 24.86 10.85
C ILE A 66 -7.25 25.23 9.38
N ASN A 67 -6.22 26.02 9.07
CA ASN A 67 -5.86 26.31 7.69
C ASN A 67 -4.92 25.24 7.12
N GLU A 68 -4.69 25.27 5.80
CA GLU A 68 -3.83 24.29 5.12
C GLU A 68 -2.40 24.27 5.66
N GLU A 69 -1.83 25.43 5.97
CA GLU A 69 -0.48 25.57 6.52
C GLU A 69 -0.32 24.97 7.92
N GLU A 70 -1.43 24.67 8.60
CA GLU A 70 -1.43 24.16 9.98
C GLU A 70 -1.65 22.63 10.04
N ILE A 71 -1.96 21.99 8.92
CA ILE A 71 -2.30 20.55 8.87
C ILE A 71 -1.20 19.70 9.51
N ASP A 72 0.07 19.99 9.22
CA ASP A 72 1.19 19.21 9.73
C ASP A 72 1.38 19.29 11.25
N THR A 73 0.88 20.34 11.89
CA THR A 73 1.10 20.61 13.32
C THR A 73 -0.16 20.46 14.17
N LYS A 74 -1.35 20.62 13.58
CA LYS A 74 -2.62 20.66 14.31
C LYS A 74 -3.60 19.53 13.95
N ALA A 75 -3.40 18.81 12.86
CA ALA A 75 -4.28 17.69 12.51
C ALA A 75 -4.17 16.55 13.54
N VAL A 76 -5.30 15.87 13.79
CA VAL A 76 -5.29 14.63 14.55
C VAL A 76 -4.58 13.58 13.71
N THR A 77 -3.43 13.11 14.20
CA THR A 77 -2.54 12.25 13.43
C THR A 77 -2.41 10.89 14.11
N LEU A 78 -2.56 9.83 13.33
CA LEU A 78 -2.16 8.48 13.70
C LEU A 78 -0.98 8.06 12.83
N ASP A 79 0.18 7.92 13.47
CA ASP A 79 1.39 7.40 12.84
C ASP A 79 1.49 5.89 13.03
N PHE A 80 1.82 5.19 11.95
CA PHE A 80 2.06 3.76 11.94
C PHE A 80 3.03 3.40 10.81
N ASP A 81 3.46 2.16 10.76
CA ASP A 81 4.27 1.65 9.67
C ASP A 81 3.74 0.34 9.14
N VAL A 82 4.06 0.10 7.87
CA VAL A 82 3.83 -1.16 7.18
C VAL A 82 5.19 -1.67 6.74
N LYS A 83 5.51 -2.90 7.12
CA LYS A 83 6.79 -3.54 6.85
C LYS A 83 6.57 -4.90 6.23
N SER A 84 7.31 -5.22 5.17
CA SER A 84 7.33 -6.58 4.62
C SER A 84 8.02 -7.53 5.60
N LEU A 85 7.46 -8.71 5.80
CA LEU A 85 8.22 -9.77 6.47
C LEU A 85 9.34 -10.29 5.58
N ALA A 86 10.44 -10.74 6.18
CA ALA A 86 11.65 -11.17 5.48
C ALA A 86 11.44 -12.40 4.56
N ARG A 87 10.33 -13.12 4.70
CA ARG A 87 9.99 -14.29 3.87
C ARG A 87 9.20 -13.94 2.61
N THR A 88 8.77 -12.69 2.47
CA THR A 88 8.02 -12.21 1.31
C THR A 88 8.91 -12.26 0.06
N LYS A 89 8.43 -12.86 -1.03
CA LYS A 89 9.21 -13.04 -2.27
C LYS A 89 8.66 -12.27 -3.47
N LEU A 90 7.50 -11.63 -3.31
CA LEU A 90 6.75 -11.00 -4.39
C LEU A 90 6.25 -9.63 -3.93
N PRO A 91 6.09 -8.65 -4.84
CA PRO A 91 5.42 -7.41 -4.52
C PRO A 91 3.96 -7.67 -4.16
N GLY A 92 3.41 -6.80 -3.34
CA GLY A 92 2.01 -6.85 -2.98
C GLY A 92 1.40 -5.47 -2.99
N LYS A 93 0.11 -5.43 -2.71
CA LYS A 93 -0.63 -4.21 -2.47
C LYS A 93 -1.22 -4.27 -1.09
N PHE A 94 -1.48 -3.10 -0.52
CA PHE A 94 -2.29 -3.03 0.69
C PHE A 94 -3.34 -1.93 0.57
N ASN A 95 -4.43 -2.17 1.29
CA ASN A 95 -5.50 -1.23 1.50
C ASN A 95 -5.38 -0.69 2.93
N ILE A 96 -5.77 0.57 3.10
CA ILE A 96 -5.94 1.19 4.41
C ILE A 96 -7.41 1.59 4.53
N TYR A 97 -8.01 1.19 5.64
CA TYR A 97 -9.41 1.46 5.91
C TYR A 97 -9.64 1.70 7.40
N LEU A 98 -10.75 2.36 7.70
CA LEU A 98 -11.25 2.57 9.03
C LEU A 98 -12.22 1.44 9.37
N LYS A 99 -12.15 0.90 10.59
CA LYS A 99 -13.10 -0.05 11.19
C LYS A 99 -13.86 0.57 12.36
N ASP A 100 -15.04 0.03 12.65
CA ASP A 100 -15.88 0.41 13.80
C ASP A 100 -16.10 1.93 13.88
N VAL A 101 -16.34 2.55 12.73
CA VAL A 101 -16.46 4.00 12.59
C VAL A 101 -17.70 4.51 13.31
N GLU A 102 -17.48 5.45 14.22
CA GLU A 102 -18.51 6.25 14.88
C GLU A 102 -18.31 7.71 14.49
N ILE A 103 -19.16 8.24 13.63
CA ILE A 103 -19.06 9.60 13.10
C ILE A 103 -20.34 10.38 13.39
N THR A 104 -20.24 11.62 13.87
CA THR A 104 -21.42 12.49 14.03
C THR A 104 -21.89 13.03 12.68
N ASN A 105 -23.20 13.22 12.51
CA ASN A 105 -23.77 13.62 11.22
C ASN A 105 -23.20 14.94 10.68
N ASN A 106 -22.81 15.86 11.56
CA ASN A 106 -22.19 17.13 11.16
C ASN A 106 -20.77 16.97 10.60
N PHE A 107 -20.06 15.87 10.88
CA PHE A 107 -18.76 15.55 10.28
C PHE A 107 -18.88 14.79 8.94
N ILE A 108 -20.10 14.42 8.52
CA ILE A 108 -20.36 13.95 7.15
C ILE A 108 -20.43 15.18 6.24
N SER A 109 -19.26 15.71 5.91
CA SER A 109 -19.09 17.05 5.31
C SER A 109 -17.80 17.11 4.49
N GLU A 110 -17.79 17.93 3.45
CA GLU A 110 -16.62 18.18 2.59
C GLU A 110 -15.44 18.86 3.34
N TYR A 111 -15.72 19.49 4.48
CA TYR A 111 -14.72 20.21 5.28
C TYR A 111 -14.05 19.33 6.33
N PHE A 112 -14.62 18.18 6.66
CA PHE A 112 -14.00 17.22 7.57
C PHE A 112 -13.17 16.25 6.74
N LYS A 113 -11.87 16.53 6.68
CA LYS A 113 -10.95 15.95 5.70
C LYS A 113 -10.02 14.94 6.32
N TRP A 114 -9.49 14.07 5.47
CA TRP A 114 -8.39 13.20 5.77
C TRP A 114 -7.27 13.36 4.72
N GLN A 115 -6.04 13.08 5.14
CA GLN A 115 -4.87 13.02 4.29
C GLN A 115 -4.00 11.84 4.73
N LEU A 116 -3.55 11.06 3.75
CA LEU A 116 -2.65 9.94 3.97
C LEU A 116 -1.27 10.31 3.45
N VAL A 117 -0.30 10.34 4.35
CA VAL A 117 1.11 10.61 4.06
C VAL A 117 1.90 9.31 4.18
N MET A 118 2.78 9.04 3.24
CA MET A 118 3.70 7.90 3.25
C MET A 118 5.11 8.40 2.96
N ASP A 119 6.03 8.15 3.89
CA ASP A 119 7.45 8.54 3.81
C ASP A 119 7.64 10.03 3.44
N GLY A 120 6.79 10.90 4.01
CA GLY A 120 6.80 12.35 3.81
C GLY A 120 5.97 12.85 2.63
N ASN A 121 5.49 11.96 1.75
CA ASN A 121 4.72 12.33 0.56
C ASN A 121 3.23 12.08 0.75
N VAL A 122 2.39 13.00 0.26
CA VAL A 122 0.93 12.85 0.28
C VAL A 122 0.54 11.85 -0.81
N ILE A 123 0.02 10.69 -0.41
CA ILE A 123 -0.41 9.63 -1.34
C ILE A 123 -1.92 9.55 -1.52
N GLY A 124 -2.69 10.30 -0.72
CA GLY A 124 -4.13 10.42 -0.87
C GLY A 124 -4.71 11.48 0.05
N SER A 125 -5.86 12.02 -0.32
CA SER A 125 -6.65 12.93 0.48
C SER A 125 -8.13 12.80 0.11
N GLY A 126 -9.00 13.26 1.01
CA GLY A 126 -10.44 13.23 0.82
C GLY A 126 -11.21 13.78 2.02
N ASP A 127 -12.49 13.46 2.07
CA ASP A 127 -13.39 13.78 3.18
C ASP A 127 -14.33 12.60 3.46
N PHE A 128 -15.27 12.77 4.40
CA PHE A 128 -16.21 11.73 4.81
C PHE A 128 -17.65 11.98 4.34
N SER A 129 -17.87 12.92 3.43
CA SER A 129 -19.22 13.22 2.92
C SER A 129 -19.88 12.03 2.21
N ASP A 130 -19.06 11.13 1.64
CA ASP A 130 -19.52 9.94 0.91
C ASP A 130 -19.63 8.68 1.79
N ILE A 131 -19.38 8.78 3.10
CA ILE A 131 -19.38 7.62 4.00
C ILE A 131 -20.72 6.86 4.01
N ASN A 132 -21.82 7.56 3.77
CA ASN A 132 -23.15 6.92 3.66
C ASN A 132 -23.29 6.02 2.42
N THR A 133 -22.46 6.22 1.40
CA THR A 133 -22.51 5.48 0.13
C THR A 133 -21.36 4.49 -0.03
N LYS A 134 -20.22 4.76 0.61
CA LYS A 134 -19.01 3.92 0.53
C LYS A 134 -18.63 3.23 1.85
N GLY A 135 -19.24 3.64 2.96
CA GLY A 135 -19.11 2.96 4.23
C GLY A 135 -20.07 1.77 4.32
N THR A 136 -19.61 0.69 4.92
CA THR A 136 -20.48 -0.45 5.22
C THR A 136 -21.24 -0.15 6.52
N PRO A 137 -22.60 -0.10 6.55
CA PRO A 137 -23.33 0.15 7.80
C PRO A 137 -23.00 -0.90 8.87
N ASP A 138 -22.97 -0.50 10.15
CA ASP A 138 -22.89 -1.45 11.26
C ASP A 138 -24.32 -1.81 11.72
N SER A 139 -24.78 -3.02 11.38
CA SER A 139 -26.13 -3.49 11.73
C SER A 139 -26.35 -3.67 13.23
N ASN A 140 -25.29 -3.73 14.02
CA ASN A 140 -25.37 -3.98 15.46
C ASN A 140 -25.45 -2.68 16.29
N LYS A 141 -25.23 -1.52 15.67
CA LYS A 141 -25.32 -0.20 16.33
C LYS A 141 -26.51 0.59 15.80
N THR A 142 -27.28 1.21 16.68
CA THR A 142 -28.42 2.04 16.28
C THR A 142 -27.98 3.50 16.09
N ASN A 143 -28.37 4.10 14.96
CA ASN A 143 -28.19 5.53 14.71
C ASN A 143 -29.03 6.30 15.75
N THR A 144 -28.36 6.93 16.71
CA THR A 144 -29.01 7.93 17.56
C THR A 144 -28.95 9.25 16.80
N ASN A 145 -29.94 10.15 16.97
CA ASN A 145 -30.17 11.37 16.16
C ASN A 145 -29.01 12.41 16.07
N SER A 146 -27.78 12.04 16.38
CA SER A 146 -26.56 12.84 16.20
C SER A 146 -25.31 12.03 15.81
N LYS A 147 -25.38 10.69 15.67
CA LYS A 147 -24.24 9.80 15.39
C LYS A 147 -24.61 8.66 14.43
N SER A 148 -23.85 8.55 13.35
CA SER A 148 -23.87 7.45 12.39
C SER A 148 -22.75 6.44 12.68
N TYR A 149 -23.04 5.15 12.46
CA TYR A 149 -22.14 4.03 12.74
C TYR A 149 -21.92 3.19 11.47
N PHE A 150 -20.65 2.92 11.15
CA PHE A 150 -20.24 2.13 9.99
C PHE A 150 -19.19 1.11 10.41
N SER A 151 -19.30 -0.11 9.89
CA SER A 151 -18.35 -1.18 10.15
C SER A 151 -17.00 -0.93 9.48
N ASN A 152 -16.97 -0.50 8.21
CA ASN A 152 -15.72 -0.23 7.47
C ASN A 152 -15.84 1.00 6.52
N TYR A 153 -14.74 1.74 6.31
CA TYR A 153 -14.59 2.79 5.27
C TYR A 153 -13.16 2.85 4.71
N TYR A 154 -12.99 2.70 3.40
CA TYR A 154 -11.66 2.72 2.77
C TYR A 154 -11.09 4.13 2.65
N ILE A 155 -9.89 4.35 3.20
CA ILE A 155 -9.11 5.58 3.02
C ILE A 155 -8.39 5.54 1.68
N LYS A 156 -7.66 4.46 1.42
CA LYS A 156 -6.97 4.26 0.14
C LYS A 156 -6.83 2.77 -0.14
N GLN A 157 -7.03 2.40 -1.40
CA GLN A 157 -6.91 1.03 -1.86
C GLN A 157 -5.74 0.89 -2.83
N GLY A 158 -5.14 -0.31 -2.88
CA GLY A 158 -4.15 -0.69 -3.88
C GLY A 158 -2.84 0.08 -3.80
N ILE A 159 -2.40 0.44 -2.59
CA ILE A 159 -1.08 1.05 -2.39
C ILE A 159 -0.03 -0.01 -2.72
N ASN A 160 0.83 0.28 -3.70
CA ASN A 160 1.92 -0.61 -4.09
C ASN A 160 2.91 -0.75 -2.93
N PHE A 161 3.34 -1.97 -2.69
CA PHE A 161 4.35 -2.29 -1.69
C PHE A 161 5.36 -3.25 -2.30
N ASN A 162 6.41 -2.65 -2.86
CA ASN A 162 7.47 -3.35 -3.55
C ASN A 162 8.65 -3.51 -2.59
N GLY A 163 8.89 -4.73 -2.12
CA GLY A 163 10.19 -5.19 -1.62
C GLY A 163 10.66 -4.61 -0.28
N PHE A 164 10.57 -5.46 0.76
CA PHE A 164 11.48 -5.58 1.91
C PHE A 164 11.69 -4.39 2.88
N ASN A 165 11.29 -3.18 2.53
CA ASN A 165 11.52 -1.99 3.33
C ASN A 165 10.28 -1.61 4.14
N LYS A 166 10.54 -0.92 5.26
CA LYS A 166 9.49 -0.34 6.11
C LYS A 166 9.08 1.00 5.51
N SER A 167 7.78 1.21 5.33
CA SER A 167 7.20 2.51 5.01
C SER A 167 6.53 3.09 6.24
N ASN A 168 6.78 4.37 6.51
CA ASN A 168 6.13 5.10 7.60
C ASN A 168 4.92 5.84 7.03
N LEU A 169 3.78 5.71 7.69
CA LEU A 169 2.53 6.32 7.29
C LEU A 169 1.96 7.20 8.40
N SER A 170 1.33 8.29 7.98
CA SER A 170 0.56 9.17 8.86
C SER A 170 -0.83 9.36 8.28
N LEU A 171 -1.86 8.90 8.99
CA LEU A 171 -3.24 9.28 8.69
C LEU A 171 -3.57 10.55 9.49
N LYS A 172 -3.76 11.65 8.76
CA LYS A 172 -4.12 12.96 9.33
C LYS A 172 -5.61 13.20 9.10
N ILE A 173 -6.32 13.63 10.15
CA ILE A 173 -7.73 14.02 10.09
C ILE A 173 -7.86 15.43 10.66
N TYR A 174 -8.59 16.29 9.96
CA TYR A 174 -8.71 17.71 10.30
C TYR A 174 -10.02 18.32 9.80
N LEU A 175 -10.38 19.46 10.38
CA LEU A 175 -11.50 20.28 9.94
C LEU A 175 -10.94 21.52 9.23
N LEU A 176 -11.10 21.59 7.91
CA LEU A 176 -10.52 22.66 7.10
C LEU A 176 -11.35 23.94 7.20
N ASN A 177 -10.70 25.06 7.48
CA ASN A 177 -11.29 26.40 7.40
C ASN A 177 -11.50 26.79 5.93
N ALA A 178 -12.73 27.15 5.56
CA ALA A 178 -13.09 27.43 4.17
C ALA A 178 -13.73 28.82 3.96
N GLU A 179 -13.51 29.76 4.87
CA GLU A 179 -14.05 31.14 4.80
C GLU A 179 -15.59 31.21 4.66
N VAL A 180 -16.30 30.15 5.06
CA VAL A 180 -17.77 30.07 5.11
C VAL A 180 -18.24 29.84 6.55
N ASN A 181 -19.55 29.99 6.81
CA ASN A 181 -20.08 29.68 8.13
C ASN A 181 -20.05 28.16 8.38
N GLN A 182 -19.17 27.72 9.29
CA GLN A 182 -18.94 26.33 9.63
C GLN A 182 -19.36 25.98 11.07
N ASN A 183 -20.17 26.82 11.72
CA ASN A 183 -20.56 26.63 13.13
C ASN A 183 -21.31 25.31 13.37
N SER A 184 -22.01 24.78 12.37
CA SER A 184 -22.69 23.49 12.44
C SER A 184 -21.73 22.30 12.56
N LEU A 185 -20.46 22.47 12.17
CA LEU A 185 -19.43 21.44 12.24
C LEU A 185 -18.80 21.35 13.63
N LEU A 186 -19.02 22.34 14.50
CA LEU A 186 -18.47 22.35 15.86
C LEU A 186 -19.04 21.21 16.71
N ASN A 187 -18.24 20.74 17.66
CA ASN A 187 -18.56 19.61 18.56
C ASN A 187 -18.84 18.28 17.84
N GLY A 188 -18.42 18.17 16.57
CA GLY A 188 -18.43 16.88 15.87
C GLY A 188 -17.39 15.93 16.45
N ASN A 189 -17.59 14.64 16.17
CA ASN A 189 -16.74 13.57 16.66
C ASN A 189 -16.63 12.45 15.63
N LEU A 190 -15.39 12.00 15.38
CA LEU A 190 -15.07 10.75 14.71
C LEU A 190 -14.28 9.86 15.67
N LYS A 191 -14.68 8.60 15.78
CA LYS A 191 -13.87 7.53 16.36
C LYS A 191 -13.80 6.37 15.38
N ALA A 192 -12.62 5.85 15.13
CA ALA A 192 -12.46 4.66 14.30
C ALA A 192 -11.14 3.96 14.61
N LYS A 193 -11.06 2.66 14.31
CA LYS A 193 -9.79 1.93 14.29
C LYS A 193 -9.20 2.02 12.87
N VAL A 194 -7.89 2.17 12.74
CA VAL A 194 -7.21 1.99 11.46
C VAL A 194 -6.85 0.52 11.29
N ALA A 195 -7.10 -0.01 10.11
CA ALA A 195 -6.77 -1.37 9.71
C ALA A 195 -6.07 -1.39 8.35
N VAL A 196 -5.19 -2.36 8.19
CA VAL A 196 -4.46 -2.62 6.95
C VAL A 196 -4.76 -4.02 6.49
N GLU A 197 -5.10 -4.15 5.21
CA GLU A 197 -5.33 -5.42 4.54
C GLU A 197 -4.36 -5.52 3.36
N ALA A 198 -3.44 -6.47 3.46
CA ALA A 198 -2.50 -6.80 2.39
C ALA A 198 -3.08 -7.89 1.47
N TYR A 199 -2.78 -7.78 0.18
CA TYR A 199 -3.08 -8.79 -0.81
C TYR A 199 -1.98 -8.87 -1.86
N GLN A 200 -1.82 -10.05 -2.44
CA GLN A 200 -0.90 -10.26 -3.54
C GLN A 200 -1.43 -9.53 -4.78
N SER A 201 -0.55 -8.85 -5.52
CA SER A 201 -0.92 -8.26 -6.81
C SER A 201 -0.76 -9.33 -7.89
N ASP A 202 -1.85 -9.67 -8.60
CA ASP A 202 -1.85 -10.64 -9.70
C ASP A 202 -1.12 -10.14 -10.97
N SER A 203 -0.45 -8.97 -10.92
CA SER A 203 0.24 -8.34 -12.05
C SER A 203 1.74 -8.15 -11.77
N LEU A 204 2.55 -8.69 -12.69
CA LEU A 204 3.89 -9.29 -12.55
C LEU A 204 5.07 -8.44 -13.08
N ALA A 205 5.03 -7.11 -12.91
CA ALA A 205 6.20 -6.25 -13.14
C ALA A 205 6.03 -4.89 -12.44
N TYR A 206 7.14 -4.34 -11.94
CA TYR A 206 7.25 -2.96 -11.47
C TYR A 206 6.88 -1.98 -12.61
N SER A 207 6.12 -0.93 -12.28
CA SER A 207 5.62 0.10 -13.20
C SER A 207 5.72 1.50 -12.58
N GLU A 208 5.98 2.53 -13.37
CA GLU A 208 5.97 3.94 -12.93
C GLU A 208 4.79 4.70 -13.55
N GLU A 209 3.99 5.40 -12.73
CA GLU A 209 2.85 6.19 -13.23
C GLU A 209 3.27 7.26 -14.26
N VAL A 210 4.50 7.79 -14.13
CA VAL A 210 5.08 8.82 -15.00
C VAL A 210 5.21 8.37 -16.46
N LEU A 211 5.25 7.04 -16.69
CA LEU A 211 5.40 6.47 -18.02
C LEU A 211 4.08 6.42 -18.78
N HIS A 212 2.94 6.66 -18.12
CA HIS A 212 1.60 6.64 -18.73
C HIS A 212 1.33 5.38 -19.58
N GLY A 213 1.79 4.21 -19.09
CA GLY A 213 1.64 2.93 -19.77
C GLY A 213 2.73 2.62 -20.82
N ALA A 214 3.77 3.45 -20.94
CA ALA A 214 4.96 3.19 -21.75
C ALA A 214 6.05 2.40 -20.97
N ASP A 215 5.64 1.53 -20.06
CA ASP A 215 6.51 0.71 -19.22
C ASP A 215 7.43 -0.22 -20.05
N PRO A 216 8.61 -0.60 -19.54
CA PRO A 216 9.50 -1.53 -20.21
C PRO A 216 8.83 -2.85 -20.57
N VAL A 217 8.91 -3.22 -21.85
CA VAL A 217 8.42 -4.51 -22.36
C VAL A 217 9.61 -5.41 -22.68
N LEU A 218 9.65 -6.57 -22.02
CA LEU A 218 10.66 -7.60 -22.24
C LEU A 218 10.12 -8.65 -23.22
N THR A 219 10.89 -8.96 -24.25
CA THR A 219 10.71 -10.17 -25.07
C THR A 219 11.40 -11.36 -24.41
N ASP A 220 11.10 -12.59 -24.83
CA ASP A 220 11.61 -13.82 -24.20
C ASP A 220 13.14 -13.88 -24.05
N ASP A 221 13.89 -13.24 -24.96
CA ASP A 221 15.36 -13.27 -24.96
C ASP A 221 16.02 -12.15 -24.13
N LEU A 222 15.25 -11.16 -23.65
CA LEU A 222 15.78 -10.02 -22.89
C LEU A 222 15.79 -10.32 -21.40
N VAL A 223 17.00 -10.36 -20.83
CA VAL A 223 17.23 -10.48 -19.39
C VAL A 223 17.36 -9.09 -18.78
N PRO A 224 16.44 -8.65 -17.91
CA PRO A 224 16.51 -7.33 -17.28
C PRO A 224 17.66 -7.27 -16.28
N VAL A 225 18.35 -6.13 -16.19
CA VAL A 225 19.56 -5.98 -15.37
C VAL A 225 19.62 -4.63 -14.65
N LEU A 226 20.32 -4.64 -13.52
CA LEU A 226 20.83 -3.46 -12.83
C LEU A 226 22.31 -3.30 -13.17
N ILE A 227 22.72 -2.10 -13.56
CA ILE A 227 24.12 -1.76 -13.79
C ILE A 227 24.57 -0.85 -12.65
N GLU A 228 25.45 -1.35 -11.80
CA GLU A 228 26.02 -0.57 -10.70
C GLU A 228 27.00 0.50 -11.22
N SER A 229 27.32 1.49 -10.39
CA SER A 229 28.22 2.60 -10.76
C SER A 229 29.64 2.15 -11.13
N ASN A 230 30.05 0.96 -10.69
CA ASN A 230 31.33 0.33 -11.02
C ASN A 230 31.28 -0.51 -12.32
N GLY A 231 30.13 -0.55 -13.01
CA GLY A 231 29.90 -1.35 -14.22
C GLY A 231 29.47 -2.80 -13.97
N THR A 232 29.28 -3.22 -12.71
CA THR A 232 28.82 -4.58 -12.40
C THR A 232 27.37 -4.76 -12.86
N VAL A 233 27.13 -5.81 -13.64
CA VAL A 233 25.80 -6.16 -14.14
C VAL A 233 25.19 -7.22 -13.24
N LYS A 234 24.00 -6.96 -12.73
CA LYS A 234 23.22 -7.91 -11.93
C LYS A 234 21.89 -8.19 -12.60
N LYS A 235 21.46 -9.46 -12.60
CA LYS A 235 20.11 -9.81 -13.07
C LYS A 235 19.08 -9.13 -12.17
N ALA A 236 18.19 -8.36 -12.77
CA ALA A 236 17.15 -7.65 -12.05
C ALA A 236 15.97 -8.57 -11.72
N ASP A 237 15.23 -8.22 -10.68
CA ASP A 237 13.88 -8.72 -10.43
C ASP A 237 12.89 -7.76 -11.08
N VAL A 238 12.18 -8.22 -12.12
CA VAL A 238 11.16 -7.41 -12.83
C VAL A 238 10.06 -6.91 -11.92
N ASN A 239 9.87 -7.54 -10.78
CA ASN A 239 8.82 -7.24 -9.81
C ASN A 239 9.26 -6.20 -8.76
N SER A 240 10.55 -5.86 -8.71
CA SER A 240 11.13 -4.86 -7.81
C SER A 240 11.54 -3.61 -8.60
N GLU A 241 11.91 -2.51 -7.95
CA GLU A 241 12.44 -1.34 -8.67
C GLU A 241 13.74 -1.71 -9.41
N TRP A 242 13.65 -1.87 -10.73
CA TRP A 242 14.79 -2.14 -11.62
C TRP A 242 15.03 -1.03 -12.65
N TYR A 243 14.22 0.03 -12.58
CA TYR A 243 14.33 1.30 -13.27
C TYR A 243 13.56 2.37 -12.48
N ASN A 244 13.91 3.63 -12.68
CA ASN A 244 13.22 4.78 -12.09
C ASN A 244 13.48 6.02 -12.97
N TYR A 245 12.59 6.31 -13.92
CA TYR A 245 12.77 7.39 -14.89
C TYR A 245 12.68 8.77 -14.24
N GLU A 246 11.94 8.92 -13.15
CA GLU A 246 11.88 10.16 -12.36
C GLU A 246 13.28 10.51 -11.80
N ASN A 247 14.00 9.50 -11.30
CA ASN A 247 15.37 9.61 -10.80
C ASN A 247 16.46 9.38 -11.86
N LYS A 248 16.08 9.32 -13.14
CA LYS A 248 16.98 9.13 -14.29
C LYS A 248 17.76 7.80 -14.26
N GLN A 249 17.17 6.76 -13.68
CA GLN A 249 17.65 5.39 -13.71
C GLN A 249 16.89 4.64 -14.80
N TRP A 250 17.58 4.25 -15.88
CA TRP A 250 16.93 3.64 -17.03
C TRP A 250 16.75 2.14 -16.87
N ALA A 251 15.71 1.58 -17.49
CA ALA A 251 15.53 0.14 -17.55
C ALA A 251 16.52 -0.45 -18.55
N ASN A 252 17.40 -1.32 -18.06
CA ASN A 252 18.43 -1.98 -18.87
C ASN A 252 18.12 -3.47 -18.99
N ALA A 253 18.51 -4.05 -20.11
CA ALA A 253 18.43 -5.48 -20.35
C ALA A 253 19.65 -5.95 -21.12
N VAL A 254 19.93 -7.24 -21.04
CA VAL A 254 20.98 -7.92 -21.81
C VAL A 254 20.40 -9.11 -22.54
N ILE A 255 21.03 -9.49 -23.64
CA ILE A 255 20.90 -10.83 -24.21
C ILE A 255 22.12 -11.62 -23.76
N LEU A 256 21.90 -12.82 -23.24
CA LEU A 256 22.97 -13.74 -22.87
C LEU A 256 23.44 -14.53 -24.09
N VAL A 257 24.72 -14.90 -24.10
CA VAL A 257 25.25 -15.83 -25.11
C VAL A 257 24.50 -17.17 -25.07
N SER A 258 24.55 -17.93 -26.17
CA SER A 258 23.82 -19.21 -26.29
C SER A 258 24.17 -20.27 -25.24
N SER A 259 25.29 -20.13 -24.55
CA SER A 259 25.76 -21.05 -23.51
C SER A 259 26.44 -20.28 -22.38
N PRO A 260 25.66 -19.64 -21.48
CA PRO A 260 26.22 -18.92 -20.35
C PRO A 260 26.88 -19.89 -19.37
N SER A 261 27.80 -19.38 -18.56
CA SER A 261 28.52 -20.16 -17.55
C SER A 261 27.60 -20.77 -16.48
N GLN A 262 26.44 -20.14 -16.24
CA GLN A 262 25.42 -20.59 -15.31
C GLN A 262 24.04 -20.05 -15.68
N THR A 263 23.01 -20.59 -15.02
CA THR A 263 21.69 -19.96 -14.98
C THR A 263 21.71 -18.87 -13.91
N TYR A 264 21.20 -17.68 -14.26
CA TYR A 264 21.19 -16.53 -13.37
C TYR A 264 19.82 -16.33 -12.72
N GLU A 265 19.82 -16.17 -11.40
CA GLU A 265 18.67 -15.76 -10.60
C GLU A 265 18.71 -14.25 -10.30
N ALA A 266 17.59 -13.68 -9.85
CA ALA A 266 17.55 -12.26 -9.51
C ALA A 266 18.57 -11.92 -8.41
N GLY A 267 19.34 -10.85 -8.62
CA GLY A 267 20.43 -10.41 -7.75
C GLY A 267 21.81 -11.00 -8.09
N ASP A 268 21.87 -12.06 -8.90
CA ASP A 268 23.14 -12.65 -9.32
C ASP A 268 23.94 -11.68 -10.19
N THR A 269 25.26 -11.69 -10.01
CA THR A 269 26.18 -10.95 -10.88
C THR A 269 26.41 -11.73 -12.17
N ILE A 270 26.08 -11.11 -13.29
CA ILE A 270 26.28 -11.68 -14.62
C ILE A 270 27.71 -11.39 -15.06
N ALA A 271 28.43 -12.43 -15.50
CA ALA A 271 29.79 -12.26 -16.01
C ALA A 271 29.75 -11.59 -17.39
N GLU A 272 30.66 -10.65 -17.65
CA GLU A 272 30.74 -9.96 -18.95
C GLU A 272 30.90 -10.94 -20.13
N SER A 273 31.57 -12.07 -19.91
CA SER A 273 31.74 -13.12 -20.93
C SER A 273 30.43 -13.79 -21.35
N ASP A 274 29.40 -13.69 -20.51
CA ASP A 274 28.10 -14.34 -20.73
C ASP A 274 27.10 -13.38 -21.37
N ILE A 275 27.48 -12.10 -21.56
CA ILE A 275 26.64 -11.06 -22.15
C ILE A 275 26.99 -10.92 -23.64
N GLU A 276 26.00 -11.09 -24.50
CA GLU A 276 26.12 -10.89 -25.94
C GLU A 276 25.89 -9.43 -26.34
N SER A 277 24.88 -8.79 -25.75
CA SER A 277 24.47 -7.43 -26.11
C SER A 277 23.73 -6.73 -24.99
N TYR A 278 23.87 -5.40 -24.95
CA TYR A 278 23.19 -4.51 -24.00
C TYR A 278 22.08 -3.72 -24.67
N PHE A 279 20.97 -3.56 -23.96
CA PHE A 279 19.79 -2.83 -24.39
C PHE A 279 19.31 -1.89 -23.29
N VAL A 280 18.71 -0.79 -23.72
CA VAL A 280 18.07 0.18 -22.83
C VAL A 280 16.67 0.48 -23.34
N TRP A 281 15.70 0.50 -22.43
CA TRP A 281 14.35 0.94 -22.75
C TRP A 281 14.30 2.46 -22.76
N ILE A 282 13.66 3.02 -23.79
CA ILE A 282 13.41 4.46 -23.89
C ILE A 282 11.90 4.64 -24.15
N PRO A 283 11.13 5.20 -23.19
CA PRO A 283 9.71 5.38 -23.36
C PRO A 283 9.43 6.34 -24.53
N LYS A 284 8.51 5.96 -25.40
CA LYS A 284 8.09 6.77 -26.56
C LYS A 284 6.79 7.49 -26.24
N TYR A 285 6.82 8.82 -26.31
CA TYR A 285 5.63 9.66 -26.15
C TYR A 285 5.12 10.13 -27.51
N SER A 286 3.82 10.02 -27.74
CA SER A 286 3.14 10.59 -28.91
C SER A 286 2.23 11.73 -28.47
N TYR A 287 2.38 12.92 -29.06
CA TYR A 287 1.51 14.06 -28.79
C TYR A 287 0.63 14.36 -30.00
N LYS A 288 -0.62 14.75 -29.73
CA LYS A 288 -1.55 15.22 -30.75
C LYS A 288 -1.52 16.74 -30.76
N LEU A 289 -1.15 17.34 -31.88
CA LEU A 289 -1.23 18.79 -32.07
C LEU A 289 -2.70 19.18 -32.32
N PHE A 290 -3.27 19.96 -31.43
CA PHE A 290 -4.56 20.61 -31.67
C PHE A 290 -4.31 21.89 -32.46
N HIS A 291 -4.71 21.91 -33.73
CA HIS A 291 -4.87 23.19 -34.43
C HIS A 291 -6.13 23.84 -33.87
N THR A 292 -5.98 24.96 -33.16
CA THR A 292 -7.09 25.87 -32.96
C THR A 292 -7.36 26.49 -34.33
N ASN A 293 -8.57 26.29 -34.86
CA ASN A 293 -9.02 27.02 -36.03
C ASN A 293 -8.95 28.52 -35.68
N GLN A 294 -7.91 29.22 -36.11
CA GLN A 294 -8.00 30.66 -36.25
C GLN A 294 -8.88 30.91 -37.47
N ASP A 295 -10.09 31.37 -37.20
CA ASP A 295 -11.04 31.78 -38.20
C ASP A 295 -10.39 32.72 -39.21
N SER A 296 -10.65 32.39 -40.48
CA SER A 296 -10.26 33.12 -41.67
C SER A 296 -10.51 34.62 -41.53
N THR A 297 -9.44 35.41 -41.48
CA THR A 297 -9.53 36.83 -41.85
C THR A 297 -9.26 36.92 -43.35
N VAL A 298 -10.32 37.19 -44.11
CA VAL A 298 -10.23 37.66 -45.49
C VAL A 298 -9.45 38.98 -45.47
N ILE A 299 -8.26 39.01 -46.07
CA ILE A 299 -7.62 40.26 -46.46
C ILE A 299 -7.68 40.31 -47.99
N SER A 300 -8.61 41.11 -48.49
CA SER A 300 -8.61 41.60 -49.85
C SER A 300 -7.41 42.53 -50.06
N GLY A 301 -6.66 42.28 -51.13
CA GLY A 301 -5.61 43.14 -51.67
C GLY A 301 -5.07 42.55 -52.96
#